data_AF-A0A285RUA0-F1
#
_entry.id   AF-A0A285RUA0-F1
#
_cell.length_a   1.000
_cell.length_b   1.000
_cell.length_c   1.000
_cell.angle_alpha   90.00
_cell.angle_beta   90.00
_cell.angle_gamma   90.00
#
_symmetry.space_group_name_H-M   'P 1'
#
loop_
_entity.id
_entity.type
_entity.pdbx_description
1 polymer ?
#
loop_
_entity_poly.entity_id
_entity_poly.type
_entity_poly.pdbx_seq_one_letter_code
_entity_poly.pdbx_strand_id
1 'polypeptide(L)'
;MKTMTKTAGKTATSKSVANAKAGKAVRTLSLQQQLIKAERDLKNIVNRQLGETVLHAQELIVKQLKQAIEEKNSKALTLKDEPITFQLTKTEEKVSKKIAFVKHNRSIDSKKVDTFIAIIDNGKYEEAYPIIVIEASKLIKAGYVVTDVNGRVLTEEEAEGYFVILDGQHRSTAFAKLNSVKGNMTIPNVFVKDIKDIGTYLEEINRVGNWDMKAKIGVAALTSKDELFENMAELIQQGFNPTTAGLIYTKKNIPEKILNKVLRREEYNLPKDAIVDIKRGNDFITLCKAAKISVTFLTKRYFIKGFNSYAKVHGEEQAFKALDKLKQLELNDDKLKKIKEDDDFQAMLQNALEA
;
A
#
# COMPACT_ATOMS: atom_id res chain seq x y z
N MET A 1 -75.85 5.28 -32.04
CA MET A 1 -75.68 6.71 -32.35
C MET A 1 -75.62 7.48 -31.03
N LYS A 2 -74.69 8.43 -30.91
CA LYS A 2 -74.44 9.36 -29.78
C LYS A 2 -73.70 8.85 -28.51
N THR A 3 -72.38 9.05 -28.59
CA THR A 3 -71.42 9.57 -27.61
C THR A 3 -71.98 10.41 -26.44
N MET A 4 -71.41 10.26 -25.22
CA MET A 4 -70.36 11.17 -24.66
C MET A 4 -70.03 10.91 -23.16
N THR A 5 -68.73 10.74 -22.88
CA THR A 5 -67.92 11.26 -21.73
C THR A 5 -68.23 10.79 -20.28
N LYS A 6 -67.28 10.62 -19.34
CA LYS A 6 -66.15 11.49 -18.95
C LYS A 6 -65.19 10.79 -17.94
N THR A 7 -63.89 11.07 -18.09
CA THR A 7 -62.79 11.28 -17.08
C THR A 7 -62.19 10.20 -16.16
N ALA A 8 -60.85 10.15 -16.27
CA ALA A 8 -59.79 10.20 -15.24
C ALA A 8 -59.49 8.98 -14.34
N GLY A 9 -58.35 8.36 -14.63
CA GLY A 9 -57.52 7.63 -13.67
C GLY A 9 -56.06 7.65 -14.14
N LYS A 10 -55.19 8.35 -13.41
CA LYS A 10 -53.73 8.42 -13.63
C LYS A 10 -53.10 7.04 -13.40
N THR A 11 -52.22 6.61 -14.29
CA THR A 11 -51.26 5.53 -14.00
C THR A 11 -49.87 5.95 -14.48
N ALA A 12 -48.96 6.06 -13.51
CA ALA A 12 -47.53 6.23 -13.73
C ALA A 12 -46.98 5.05 -14.54
N THR A 13 -46.36 5.34 -15.67
CA THR A 13 -45.76 4.32 -16.53
C THR A 13 -44.35 4.03 -16.03
N SER A 14 -44.23 3.03 -15.17
CA SER A 14 -42.99 2.28 -14.97
C SER A 14 -42.64 1.57 -16.29
N LYS A 15 -41.57 1.99 -16.97
CA LYS A 15 -40.95 1.19 -18.02
C LYS A 15 -39.77 0.42 -17.44
N SER A 16 -40.08 -0.78 -16.95
CA SER A 16 -39.13 -1.87 -16.82
C SER A 16 -38.68 -2.30 -18.21
N VAL A 17 -37.37 -2.40 -18.44
CA VAL A 17 -36.80 -3.24 -19.50
C VAL A 17 -35.77 -4.15 -18.85
N ALA A 18 -36.23 -5.30 -18.37
CA ALA A 18 -35.43 -6.53 -18.42
C ALA A 18 -35.69 -7.12 -19.82
N ASN A 19 -34.75 -7.72 -20.55
CA ASN A 19 -33.81 -8.74 -20.10
C ASN A 19 -32.74 -8.91 -21.19
N ALA A 20 -31.46 -9.00 -20.84
CA ALA A 20 -30.41 -9.50 -21.72
C ALA A 20 -29.37 -10.28 -20.91
N LYS A 21 -29.51 -11.62 -20.97
CA LYS A 21 -28.51 -12.69 -20.82
C LYS A 21 -27.38 -12.50 -19.79
N ALA A 22 -27.41 -13.37 -18.77
CA ALA A 22 -26.25 -13.70 -17.94
C ALA A 22 -25.06 -14.16 -18.82
N GLY A 23 -23.87 -13.56 -18.61
CA GLY A 23 -22.64 -14.02 -19.28
C GLY A 23 -21.53 -12.98 -19.52
N LYS A 24 -21.17 -12.16 -18.54
CA LYS A 24 -19.83 -11.56 -18.30
C LYS A 24 -19.99 -10.47 -17.25
N ALA A 25 -19.28 -10.57 -16.14
CA ALA A 25 -19.11 -9.44 -15.24
C ALA A 25 -18.43 -8.32 -16.05
N VAL A 26 -19.20 -7.29 -16.44
CA VAL A 26 -18.65 -6.08 -17.04
C VAL A 26 -17.76 -5.46 -15.96
N ARG A 27 -16.44 -5.55 -16.14
CA ARG A 27 -15.49 -4.84 -15.28
C ARG A 27 -15.75 -3.35 -15.45
N THR A 28 -16.39 -2.75 -14.45
CA THR A 28 -16.54 -1.29 -14.39
C THR A 28 -15.14 -0.69 -14.28
N LEU A 29 -14.75 0.11 -15.28
CA LEU A 29 -13.47 0.82 -15.27
C LEU A 29 -13.43 1.81 -14.10
N SER A 30 -12.28 1.97 -13.45
CA SER A 30 -12.10 3.05 -12.45
C SER A 30 -12.26 4.43 -13.09
N LEU A 31 -12.61 5.46 -12.31
CA LEU A 31 -12.76 6.84 -12.83
C LEU A 31 -11.53 7.33 -13.60
N GLN A 32 -10.32 6.99 -13.15
CA GLN A 32 -9.08 7.31 -13.86
C GLN A 32 -8.97 6.60 -15.21
N GLN A 33 -9.35 5.32 -15.27
CA GLN A 33 -9.38 4.57 -16.54
C GLN A 33 -10.47 5.10 -17.49
N GLN A 34 -11.60 5.54 -16.96
CA GLN A 34 -12.66 6.19 -17.73
C GLN A 34 -12.18 7.53 -18.29
N LEU A 35 -11.48 8.34 -17.50
CA LEU A 35 -10.90 9.60 -17.96
C LEU A 35 -9.85 9.38 -19.06
N ILE A 36 -8.91 8.46 -18.87
CA ILE A 36 -7.88 8.13 -19.89
C ILE A 36 -8.55 7.71 -21.21
N LYS A 37 -9.63 6.94 -21.13
CA LYS A 37 -10.40 6.55 -22.31
C LYS A 37 -11.09 7.76 -22.95
N ALA A 38 -11.79 8.57 -22.15
CA ALA A 38 -12.51 9.74 -22.64
C ALA A 38 -11.58 10.78 -23.29
N GLU A 39 -10.37 10.99 -22.75
CA GLU A 39 -9.35 11.88 -23.33
C GLU A 39 -8.78 11.32 -24.64
N ARG A 40 -8.61 9.99 -24.74
CA ARG A 40 -8.23 9.33 -25.99
C ARG A 40 -9.31 9.46 -27.06
N ASP A 41 -10.57 9.28 -26.68
CA ASP A 41 -11.71 9.40 -27.59
C ASP A 41 -11.86 10.85 -28.08
N LEU A 42 -11.66 11.83 -27.19
CA LEU A 42 -11.61 13.25 -27.55
C LEU A 42 -10.50 13.55 -28.58
N LYS A 43 -9.29 13.04 -28.35
CA LYS A 43 -8.17 13.19 -29.31
C LYS A 43 -8.50 12.59 -30.68
N ASN A 44 -9.19 11.45 -30.71
CA ASN A 44 -9.61 10.82 -31.96
C ASN A 44 -10.70 11.62 -32.69
N ILE A 45 -11.65 12.22 -31.96
CA ILE A 45 -12.70 13.08 -32.50
C ILE A 45 -12.10 14.32 -33.18
N VAL A 46 -11.14 14.97 -32.51
CA VAL A 46 -10.40 16.12 -33.06
C VAL A 46 -9.63 15.73 -34.32
N ASN A 47 -8.87 14.63 -34.27
CA ASN A 47 -8.07 14.16 -35.41
C ASN A 47 -8.93 13.79 -36.64
N ARG A 48 -10.17 13.36 -36.42
CA ARG A 48 -11.11 12.96 -37.48
C ARG A 48 -12.06 14.07 -37.93
N GLN A 49 -11.94 15.27 -37.35
CA GLN A 49 -12.80 16.43 -37.65
C GLN A 49 -14.30 16.08 -37.57
N LEU A 50 -14.69 15.29 -36.58
CA LEU A 50 -16.09 14.94 -36.36
C LEU A 50 -16.88 16.18 -35.92
N GLY A 51 -18.19 16.20 -36.21
CA GLY A 51 -19.03 17.39 -36.05
C GLY A 51 -19.02 18.01 -34.64
N GLU A 52 -19.19 19.33 -34.58
CA GLU A 52 -19.09 20.14 -33.35
C GLU A 52 -19.95 19.61 -32.20
N THR A 53 -21.16 19.10 -32.48
CA THR A 53 -22.04 18.52 -31.47
C THR A 53 -21.42 17.32 -30.75
N VAL A 54 -20.68 16.48 -31.49
CA VAL A 54 -20.02 15.28 -30.94
C VAL A 54 -18.78 15.68 -30.13
N LEU A 55 -18.05 16.69 -30.61
CA LEU A 55 -16.91 17.26 -29.89
C LEU A 55 -17.36 17.84 -28.54
N HIS A 56 -18.39 18.67 -28.54
CA HIS A 56 -18.89 19.31 -27.33
C HIS A 56 -19.44 18.31 -26.31
N ALA A 57 -20.16 17.28 -26.77
CA ALA A 57 -20.63 16.21 -25.89
C ALA A 57 -19.47 15.45 -25.22
N GLN A 58 -18.39 15.18 -25.96
CA GLN A 58 -17.21 14.49 -25.41
C GLN A 58 -16.42 15.37 -24.44
N GLU A 59 -16.28 16.68 -24.73
CA GLU A 59 -15.65 17.64 -23.82
C GLU A 59 -16.40 17.71 -22.47
N LEU A 60 -17.74 17.69 -22.51
CA LEU A 60 -18.56 17.67 -21.30
C LEU A 60 -18.32 16.40 -20.46
N ILE A 61 -18.20 15.24 -21.10
CA ILE A 61 -17.89 13.96 -20.41
C ILE A 61 -16.51 14.05 -19.74
N VAL A 62 -15.48 14.57 -20.43
CA VAL A 62 -14.15 14.75 -19.85
C VAL A 62 -14.20 15.72 -18.67
N LYS A 63 -14.93 16.83 -18.79
CA LYS A 63 -15.10 17.82 -17.72
C LYS A 63 -15.79 17.20 -16.49
N GLN A 64 -16.87 16.47 -16.68
CA GLN A 64 -17.59 15.78 -15.60
C GLN A 64 -16.73 14.73 -14.92
N LEU A 65 -15.94 13.96 -15.68
CA LEU A 65 -15.02 12.97 -15.11
C LEU A 65 -13.89 13.63 -14.31
N LYS A 66 -13.33 14.73 -14.79
CA LYS A 66 -12.33 15.53 -14.05
C LYS A 66 -12.91 16.06 -12.75
N GLN A 67 -14.11 16.65 -12.80
CA GLN A 67 -14.80 17.14 -11.62
C GLN A 67 -15.12 16.00 -10.63
N ALA A 68 -15.60 14.85 -11.09
CA ALA A 68 -15.87 13.71 -10.21
C ALA A 68 -14.59 13.14 -9.58
N ILE A 69 -13.46 13.17 -10.29
CA ILE A 69 -12.15 12.81 -9.75
C ILE A 69 -11.69 13.84 -8.71
N GLU A 70 -11.85 15.13 -8.98
CA GLU A 70 -11.50 16.22 -8.08
C GLU A 70 -12.37 16.24 -6.82
N GLU A 71 -13.67 16.01 -6.94
CA GLU A 71 -14.60 15.82 -5.82
C GLU A 71 -14.27 14.56 -5.00
N LYS A 72 -13.89 13.47 -5.66
CA LYS A 72 -13.43 12.25 -4.97
C LYS A 72 -12.09 12.48 -4.26
N ASN A 73 -11.18 13.25 -4.86
CA ASN A 73 -9.86 13.55 -4.30
C ASN A 73 -9.94 14.58 -3.17
N SER A 74 -10.83 15.58 -3.26
CA SER A 74 -11.11 16.53 -2.18
C SER A 74 -11.86 15.86 -1.01
N LYS A 75 -12.61 14.79 -1.27
CA LYS A 75 -13.16 13.87 -0.25
C LYS A 75 -12.19 12.75 0.15
N ALA A 76 -10.95 12.71 -0.34
CA ALA A 76 -9.99 11.71 0.09
C ALA A 76 -9.65 11.97 1.56
N LEU A 77 -10.22 11.14 2.44
CA LEU A 77 -9.98 11.19 3.87
C LEU A 77 -8.47 11.02 4.12
N THR A 78 -7.82 12.12 4.44
CA THR A 78 -6.42 12.16 4.85
C THR A 78 -6.33 11.81 6.32
N LEU A 79 -5.35 10.99 6.67
CA LEU A 79 -5.08 10.64 8.05
C LEU A 79 -4.29 11.79 8.67
N LYS A 80 -4.82 12.41 9.73
CA LYS A 80 -4.15 13.48 10.46
C LYS A 80 -3.66 12.97 11.82
N ASP A 81 -2.57 13.57 12.31
CA ASP A 81 -2.03 13.29 13.64
C ASP A 81 -2.81 14.05 14.72
N GLU A 82 -4.07 13.67 14.90
CA GLU A 82 -5.02 14.32 15.80
C GLU A 82 -5.54 13.32 16.86
N PRO A 83 -5.87 13.79 18.08
CA PRO A 83 -6.47 12.93 19.08
C PRO A 83 -7.80 12.35 18.63
N ILE A 84 -8.05 11.09 19.00
CA ILE A 84 -9.34 10.41 18.87
C ILE A 84 -9.72 9.78 20.21
N THR A 85 -11.03 9.67 20.46
CA THR A 85 -11.54 9.07 21.69
C THR A 85 -11.50 7.54 21.57
N PHE A 86 -10.91 6.88 22.57
CA PHE A 86 -10.92 5.43 22.73
C PHE A 86 -11.83 5.06 23.90
N GLN A 87 -12.76 4.14 23.69
CA GLN A 87 -13.58 3.59 24.76
C GLN A 87 -12.95 2.29 25.26
N LEU A 88 -12.47 2.31 26.50
CA LEU A 88 -11.75 1.19 27.10
C LEU A 88 -12.72 0.09 27.50
N THR A 89 -12.51 -1.15 27.04
CA THR A 89 -13.45 -2.25 27.29
C THR A 89 -13.55 -2.63 28.77
N LYS A 90 -12.46 -2.51 29.53
CA LYS A 90 -12.43 -2.96 30.93
C LYS A 90 -13.10 -1.99 31.90
N THR A 91 -13.00 -0.69 31.64
CA THR A 91 -13.43 0.38 32.56
C THR A 91 -14.57 1.23 32.00
N GLU A 92 -14.91 1.07 30.72
CA GLU A 92 -15.81 1.94 29.95
C GLU A 92 -15.38 3.40 29.87
N GLU A 93 -14.19 3.71 30.38
CA GLU A 93 -13.59 5.04 30.34
C GLU A 93 -13.34 5.49 28.90
N LYS A 94 -13.58 6.76 28.63
CA LYS A 94 -13.26 7.41 27.36
C LYS A 94 -11.97 8.21 27.49
N VAL A 95 -10.93 7.77 26.80
CA VAL A 95 -9.61 8.39 26.83
C VAL A 95 -9.32 9.01 25.48
N SER A 96 -8.86 10.27 25.44
CA SER A 96 -8.44 10.94 24.21
C SER A 96 -6.93 10.82 24.05
N LYS A 97 -6.48 10.14 22.99
CA LYS A 97 -5.06 10.01 22.63
C LYS A 97 -4.89 10.07 21.12
N LYS A 98 -3.67 10.35 20.67
CA LYS A 98 -3.27 10.19 19.27
C LYS A 98 -2.94 8.74 18.96
N ILE A 99 -2.93 8.39 17.68
CA ILE A 99 -2.58 7.05 17.19
C ILE A 99 -1.10 7.01 16.80
N ALA A 100 -0.42 5.95 17.22
CA ALA A 100 0.93 5.63 16.80
C ALA A 100 1.04 4.16 16.35
N PHE A 101 2.15 3.85 15.69
CA PHE A 101 2.48 2.52 15.19
C PHE A 101 3.91 2.14 15.56
N VAL A 102 4.16 0.84 15.78
CA VAL A 102 5.54 0.33 15.89
C VAL A 102 6.12 0.19 14.48
N LYS A 103 7.34 0.69 14.27
CA LYS A 103 8.08 0.49 13.01
C LYS A 103 8.17 -1.02 12.73
N HIS A 104 7.97 -1.41 11.48
CA HIS A 104 7.96 -2.82 11.03
C HIS A 104 6.81 -3.71 11.55
N ASN A 105 5.81 -3.17 12.26
CA ASN A 105 4.54 -3.90 12.46
C ASN A 105 3.78 -4.08 11.11
N ARG A 106 2.65 -4.79 11.15
CA ARG A 106 1.82 -5.10 9.98
C ARG A 106 1.48 -3.85 9.17
N SER A 107 1.75 -3.90 7.87
CA SER A 107 1.43 -2.79 6.99
C SER A 107 -0.06 -2.58 6.84
N ILE A 108 -0.44 -1.31 6.71
CA ILE A 108 -1.83 -0.89 6.51
C ILE A 108 -2.16 -0.96 5.01
N ASP A 109 -3.15 -1.77 4.65
CA ASP A 109 -3.69 -1.87 3.31
C ASP A 109 -4.79 -0.81 3.10
N SER A 110 -4.58 0.11 2.15
CA SER A 110 -5.52 1.20 1.89
C SER A 110 -6.90 0.73 1.46
N LYS A 111 -7.02 -0.38 0.71
CA LYS A 111 -8.32 -0.92 0.29
C LYS A 111 -9.08 -1.49 1.48
N LYS A 112 -8.39 -2.15 2.41
CA LYS A 112 -9.02 -2.62 3.65
C LYS A 112 -9.49 -1.45 4.51
N VAL A 113 -8.70 -0.38 4.60
CA VAL A 113 -9.11 0.86 5.27
C VAL A 113 -10.36 1.43 4.62
N ASP A 114 -10.41 1.54 3.30
CA ASP A 114 -11.58 2.05 2.57
C ASP A 114 -12.85 1.21 2.83
N THR A 115 -12.72 -0.13 2.90
CA THR A 115 -13.83 -1.01 3.29
C THR A 115 -14.31 -0.72 4.71
N PHE A 116 -13.40 -0.55 5.67
CA PHE A 116 -13.79 -0.20 7.04
C PHE A 116 -14.43 1.19 7.14
N ILE A 117 -13.90 2.17 6.40
CA ILE A 117 -14.51 3.51 6.30
C ILE A 117 -15.97 3.35 5.87
N ALA A 118 -16.23 2.60 4.79
CA ALA A 118 -17.59 2.40 4.29
C ALA A 118 -18.51 1.70 5.32
N ILE A 119 -18.01 0.68 6.04
CA ILE A 119 -18.82 -0.04 7.03
C ILE A 119 -19.14 0.85 8.24
N ILE A 120 -18.16 1.63 8.73
CA ILE A 120 -18.34 2.56 9.84
C ILE A 120 -19.30 3.69 9.45
N ASP A 121 -19.09 4.30 8.28
CA ASP A 121 -19.89 5.41 7.78
C ASP A 121 -21.38 5.05 7.59
N ASN A 122 -21.64 3.79 7.23
CA ASN A 122 -22.99 3.25 7.08
C ASN A 122 -23.60 2.69 8.38
N GLY A 123 -22.95 2.85 9.54
CA GLY A 123 -23.43 2.35 10.83
C GLY A 123 -23.53 0.82 10.92
N LYS A 124 -22.74 0.10 10.10
CA LYS A 124 -22.72 -1.38 10.04
C LYS A 124 -21.50 -1.98 10.73
N TYR A 125 -20.70 -1.15 11.40
CA TYR A 125 -19.52 -1.60 12.13
C TYR A 125 -19.95 -2.30 13.41
N GLU A 126 -19.45 -3.51 13.63
CA GLU A 126 -19.71 -4.29 14.85
C GLU A 126 -18.77 -3.82 15.96
N GLU A 127 -19.34 -3.26 17.03
CA GLU A 127 -18.58 -2.74 18.18
C GLU A 127 -17.89 -3.87 18.96
N ALA A 128 -18.34 -5.12 18.83
CA ALA A 128 -17.67 -6.28 19.42
C ALA A 128 -16.27 -6.57 18.84
N TYR A 129 -15.84 -5.90 17.76
CA TYR A 129 -14.48 -6.08 17.23
C TYR A 129 -13.42 -5.41 18.10
N PRO A 130 -12.45 -6.16 18.66
CA PRO A 130 -11.47 -5.60 19.57
C PRO A 130 -10.41 -4.79 18.83
N ILE A 131 -9.95 -3.74 19.50
CA ILE A 131 -8.71 -3.02 19.16
C ILE A 131 -7.77 -3.14 20.35
N ILE A 132 -6.53 -3.53 20.09
CA ILE A 132 -5.55 -3.78 21.14
C ILE A 132 -4.46 -2.72 21.05
N VAL A 133 -4.26 -2.01 22.15
CA VAL A 133 -3.32 -0.89 22.24
C VAL A 133 -2.36 -1.05 23.42
N ILE A 134 -1.27 -0.31 23.36
CA ILE A 134 -0.33 -0.12 24.46
C ILE A 134 0.10 1.35 24.50
N GLU A 135 0.45 1.84 25.68
CA GLU A 135 1.05 3.16 25.85
C GLU A 135 2.35 3.27 25.05
N ALA A 136 2.52 4.32 24.24
CA ALA A 136 3.71 4.48 23.41
C ALA A 136 4.99 4.56 24.25
N SER A 137 4.92 5.19 25.42
CA SER A 137 6.06 5.33 26.34
C SER A 137 6.63 3.98 26.78
N LYS A 138 5.79 2.95 26.92
CA LYS A 138 6.23 1.59 27.28
C LYS A 138 7.04 0.94 26.14
N LEU A 139 6.64 1.17 24.90
CA LEU A 139 7.33 0.63 23.73
C LEU A 139 8.69 1.29 23.52
N ILE A 140 8.75 2.63 23.64
CA ILE A 140 10.00 3.37 23.48
C ILE A 140 11.00 2.94 24.56
N LYS A 141 10.57 2.85 25.83
CA LYS A 141 11.41 2.34 26.94
C LYS A 141 11.88 0.89 26.75
N ALA A 142 11.10 0.08 26.03
CA ALA A 142 11.49 -1.29 25.65
C ALA A 142 12.42 -1.34 24.42
N GLY A 143 12.82 -0.18 23.87
CA GLY A 143 13.75 -0.07 22.75
C GLY A 143 13.11 -0.23 21.37
N TYR A 144 11.78 -0.08 21.26
CA TYR A 144 11.07 -0.10 19.98
C TYR A 144 10.98 1.29 19.36
N VAL A 145 11.18 1.36 18.05
CA VAL A 145 10.93 2.58 17.29
C VAL A 145 9.42 2.74 17.07
N VAL A 146 8.85 3.80 17.63
CA VAL A 146 7.44 4.16 17.48
C VAL A 146 7.32 5.37 16.57
N THR A 147 6.37 5.34 15.64
CA THR A 147 6.08 6.46 14.74
C THR A 147 4.65 6.94 14.90
N ASP A 148 4.41 8.22 14.65
CA ASP A 148 3.07 8.75 14.47
C ASP A 148 2.42 8.20 13.18
N VAL A 149 1.19 8.64 12.91
CA VAL A 149 0.44 8.25 11.71
C VAL A 149 1.08 8.70 10.38
N ASN A 150 1.99 9.67 10.42
CA ASN A 150 2.72 10.20 9.27
C ASN A 150 4.09 9.53 9.09
N GLY A 151 4.48 8.62 9.98
CA GLY A 151 5.77 7.93 9.95
C GLY A 151 6.92 8.70 10.61
N ARG A 152 6.65 9.80 11.32
CA ARG A 152 7.66 10.51 12.10
C ARG A 152 7.93 9.75 13.40
N VAL A 153 9.20 9.54 13.71
CA VAL A 153 9.61 8.88 14.97
C VAL A 153 9.24 9.75 16.16
N LEU A 154 8.62 9.14 17.16
CA LEU A 154 8.24 9.80 18.41
C LEU A 154 9.39 9.79 19.41
N THR A 155 9.50 10.88 20.17
CA THR A 155 10.37 11.00 21.35
C THR A 155 9.70 10.43 22.60
N GLU A 156 10.45 10.23 23.69
CA GLU A 156 9.89 9.75 24.96
C GLU A 156 8.89 10.75 25.55
N GLU A 157 9.14 12.05 25.39
CA GLU A 157 8.32 13.14 25.90
C GLU A 157 6.97 13.22 25.17
N GLU A 158 6.96 12.97 23.86
CA GLU A 158 5.71 12.96 23.08
C GLU A 158 4.85 11.74 23.37
N ALA A 159 5.45 10.64 23.83
CA ALA A 159 4.84 9.32 23.87
C ALA A 159 3.62 9.22 24.80
N GLU A 160 3.53 10.03 25.83
CA GLU A 160 2.37 10.03 26.76
C GLU A 160 1.05 10.36 26.05
N GLY A 161 1.11 11.15 24.97
CA GLY A 161 -0.06 11.54 24.18
C GLY A 161 -0.57 10.45 23.23
N TYR A 162 0.10 9.29 23.14
CA TYR A 162 -0.15 8.30 22.08
C TYR A 162 -0.50 6.91 22.60
N PHE A 163 -1.49 6.30 21.96
CA PHE A 163 -1.65 4.84 21.97
C PHE A 163 -1.05 4.24 20.71
N VAL A 164 -0.27 3.17 20.89
CA VAL A 164 0.24 2.36 19.79
C VAL A 164 -0.71 1.21 19.51
N ILE A 165 -1.17 1.11 18.26
CA ILE A 165 -2.09 0.04 17.84
C ILE A 165 -1.30 -1.24 17.55
N LEU A 166 -1.51 -2.26 18.38
CA LEU A 166 -0.90 -3.59 18.22
C LEU A 166 -1.75 -4.47 17.30
N ASP A 167 -3.07 -4.45 17.48
CA ASP A 167 -4.05 -5.09 16.60
C ASP A 167 -5.21 -4.14 16.28
N GLY A 168 -5.72 -4.21 15.05
CA GLY A 168 -6.76 -3.34 14.53
C GLY A 168 -6.24 -2.08 13.82
N GLN A 169 -5.05 -2.13 13.19
CA GLN A 169 -4.47 -0.96 12.51
C GLN A 169 -5.41 -0.39 11.42
N HIS A 170 -6.01 -1.27 10.59
CA HIS A 170 -6.94 -0.84 9.53
C HIS A 170 -8.19 -0.16 10.08
N ARG A 171 -8.75 -0.71 11.17
CA ARG A 171 -9.96 -0.19 11.84
C ARG A 171 -9.66 1.17 12.46
N SER A 172 -8.59 1.25 13.26
CA SER A 172 -8.16 2.49 13.92
C SER A 172 -7.85 3.60 12.89
N THR A 173 -7.21 3.24 11.78
CA THR A 173 -6.94 4.18 10.68
C THR A 173 -8.23 4.68 10.02
N ALA A 174 -9.22 3.80 9.80
CA ALA A 174 -10.51 4.19 9.24
C ALA A 174 -11.27 5.15 10.18
N PHE A 175 -11.29 4.85 11.48
CA PHE A 175 -11.86 5.74 12.50
C PHE A 175 -11.16 7.10 12.52
N ALA A 176 -9.83 7.14 12.52
CA ALA A 176 -9.05 8.38 12.55
C ALA A 176 -9.28 9.25 11.31
N LYS A 177 -9.33 8.62 10.13
CA LYS A 177 -9.68 9.27 8.87
C LYS A 177 -11.06 9.90 8.93
N LEU A 178 -12.07 9.15 9.40
CA LEU A 178 -13.43 9.67 9.57
C LEU A 178 -13.50 10.79 10.61
N ASN A 179 -12.75 10.68 11.72
CA ASN A 179 -12.68 11.70 12.76
C ASN A 179 -12.14 13.03 12.24
N SER A 180 -11.17 12.99 11.33
CA SER A 180 -10.55 14.18 10.74
C SER A 180 -11.55 15.04 9.92
N VAL A 181 -12.72 14.48 9.57
CA VAL A 181 -13.78 15.16 8.80
C VAL A 181 -15.05 15.34 9.63
N LYS A 182 -15.46 14.33 10.39
CA LYS A 182 -16.72 14.35 11.15
C LYS A 182 -16.56 14.90 12.57
N GLY A 183 -15.36 14.82 13.14
CA GLY A 183 -15.09 15.05 14.56
C GLY A 183 -15.78 14.04 15.47
N ASN A 184 -15.42 14.08 16.76
CA ASN A 184 -16.10 13.38 17.86
C ASN A 184 -16.34 11.87 17.65
N MET A 185 -15.54 11.21 16.81
CA MET A 185 -15.59 9.76 16.66
C MET A 185 -15.05 9.10 17.94
N THR A 186 -15.64 7.96 18.30
CA THR A 186 -15.12 7.09 19.36
C THR A 186 -14.75 5.74 18.75
N ILE A 187 -13.55 5.25 19.04
CA ILE A 187 -13.11 3.90 18.75
C ILE A 187 -13.64 2.99 19.88
N PRO A 188 -14.57 2.06 19.61
CA PRO A 188 -15.13 1.19 20.63
C PRO A 188 -14.20 0.00 20.96
N ASN A 189 -14.48 -0.65 22.08
CA ASN A 189 -13.93 -1.94 22.47
C ASN A 189 -12.39 -2.02 22.45
N VAL A 190 -11.76 -1.08 23.16
CA VAL A 190 -10.31 -0.92 23.20
C VAL A 190 -9.71 -1.60 24.44
N PHE A 191 -8.77 -2.51 24.21
CA PHE A 191 -8.00 -3.17 25.26
C PHE A 191 -6.61 -2.56 25.37
N VAL A 192 -6.36 -1.84 26.47
CA VAL A 192 -5.00 -1.43 26.85
C VAL A 192 -4.30 -2.62 27.48
N LYS A 193 -3.18 -3.04 26.90
CA LYS A 193 -2.37 -4.16 27.40
C LYS A 193 -1.11 -3.66 28.09
N ASP A 194 -0.67 -4.44 29.07
CA ASP A 194 0.65 -4.35 29.66
C ASP A 194 1.42 -5.61 29.28
N ILE A 195 2.40 -5.48 28.37
CA ILE A 195 3.06 -6.62 27.72
C ILE A 195 4.55 -6.55 28.03
N LYS A 196 5.08 -7.63 28.61
CA LYS A 196 6.52 -7.75 28.92
C LYS A 196 7.34 -8.08 27.68
N ASP A 197 6.93 -9.07 26.87
CA ASP A 197 7.58 -9.44 25.61
C ASP A 197 6.68 -9.08 24.43
N ILE A 198 6.84 -7.86 23.95
CA ILE A 198 6.06 -7.28 22.85
C ILE A 198 6.35 -8.02 21.54
N GLY A 199 7.60 -8.45 21.34
CA GLY A 199 8.00 -9.19 20.15
C GLY A 199 7.25 -10.51 20.02
N THR A 200 7.20 -11.30 21.10
CA THR A 200 6.45 -12.56 21.15
C THR A 200 4.95 -12.29 20.97
N TYR A 201 4.40 -11.26 21.62
CA TYR A 201 2.99 -10.92 21.46
C TYR A 201 2.60 -10.56 20.02
N LEU A 202 3.41 -9.73 19.36
CA LEU A 202 3.18 -9.36 17.96
C LEU A 202 3.33 -10.57 17.05
N GLU A 203 4.27 -11.48 17.32
CA GLU A 203 4.37 -12.75 16.61
C GLU A 203 3.09 -13.58 16.81
N GLU A 204 2.63 -13.79 18.05
CA GLU A 204 1.47 -14.62 18.37
C GLU A 204 0.17 -14.08 17.76
N ILE A 205 -0.11 -12.79 17.91
CA ILE A 205 -1.31 -12.17 17.36
C ILE A 205 -1.33 -12.27 15.85
N ASN A 206 -0.19 -12.00 15.23
CA ASN A 206 -0.14 -12.15 13.82
C ASN A 206 -0.37 -13.65 13.50
N ARG A 207 0.26 -14.62 14.20
CA ARG A 207 0.30 -16.08 13.87
C ARG A 207 -1.06 -16.71 13.65
N VAL A 208 -2.07 -16.27 14.39
CA VAL A 208 -3.44 -16.78 14.31
C VAL A 208 -4.13 -16.38 12.99
N GLY A 209 -3.66 -15.35 12.29
CA GLY A 209 -4.11 -14.99 10.95
C GLY A 209 -3.33 -15.67 9.83
N ASN A 210 -3.84 -15.64 8.59
CA ASN A 210 -3.05 -15.95 7.39
C ASN A 210 -2.12 -14.76 7.08
N TRP A 211 -0.80 -14.92 7.27
CA TRP A 211 0.15 -13.84 6.98
C TRP A 211 0.58 -13.90 5.54
N ASP A 212 0.70 -12.73 4.93
CA ASP A 212 1.53 -12.60 3.76
C ASP A 212 3.03 -12.50 4.16
N MET A 213 3.90 -12.69 3.17
CA MET A 213 5.35 -12.60 3.37
C MET A 213 5.78 -11.22 3.88
N LYS A 214 5.04 -10.16 3.53
CA LYS A 214 5.31 -8.77 3.95
C LYS A 214 5.17 -8.62 5.46
N ALA A 215 4.07 -9.11 6.04
CA ALA A 215 3.86 -9.11 7.48
C ALA A 215 4.93 -9.95 8.19
N LYS A 216 5.29 -11.11 7.62
CA LYS A 216 6.32 -11.99 8.22
C LYS A 216 7.68 -11.32 8.29
N ILE A 217 8.12 -10.66 7.23
CA ILE A 217 9.41 -9.93 7.21
C ILE A 217 9.38 -8.74 8.16
N GLY A 218 8.25 -8.01 8.24
CA GLY A 218 8.11 -6.91 9.20
C GLY A 218 8.29 -7.37 10.65
N VAL A 219 7.60 -8.43 11.05
CA VAL A 219 7.77 -8.99 12.40
C VAL A 219 9.17 -9.56 12.59
N ALA A 220 9.74 -10.23 11.60
CA ALA A 220 11.12 -10.72 11.69
C ALA A 220 12.12 -9.58 11.93
N ALA A 221 11.99 -8.45 11.22
CA ALA A 221 12.79 -7.25 11.47
C ALA A 221 12.62 -6.76 12.91
N LEU A 222 11.39 -6.78 13.40
CA LEU A 222 11.05 -6.31 14.75
C LEU A 222 11.56 -7.22 15.88
N THR A 223 11.55 -8.54 15.69
CA THR A 223 11.81 -9.52 16.75
C THR A 223 13.23 -10.05 16.74
N SER A 224 13.84 -10.21 15.57
CA SER A 224 15.20 -10.75 15.44
C SER A 224 16.29 -9.69 15.58
N LYS A 225 15.98 -8.41 15.29
CA LYS A 225 16.97 -7.32 15.14
C LYS A 225 18.12 -7.67 14.18
N ASP A 226 17.81 -8.52 13.21
CA ASP A 226 18.74 -8.95 12.17
C ASP A 226 18.72 -7.93 11.03
N GLU A 227 19.90 -7.37 10.73
CA GLU A 227 20.08 -6.28 9.77
C GLU A 227 19.51 -6.63 8.38
N LEU A 228 19.55 -7.90 7.96
CA LEU A 228 18.95 -8.33 6.70
C LEU A 228 17.44 -8.08 6.68
N PHE A 229 16.72 -8.50 7.72
CA PHE A 229 15.27 -8.36 7.76
C PHE A 229 14.85 -6.92 7.98
N GLU A 230 15.62 -6.12 8.74
CA GLU A 230 15.42 -4.67 8.87
C GLU A 230 15.48 -3.97 7.51
N ASN A 231 16.56 -4.16 6.75
CA ASN A 231 16.72 -3.58 5.41
C ASN A 231 15.63 -4.06 4.44
N MET A 232 15.28 -5.36 4.48
CA MET A 232 14.18 -5.88 3.67
C MET A 232 12.84 -5.23 4.03
N ALA A 233 12.56 -5.04 5.32
CA ALA A 233 11.34 -4.41 5.77
C ALA A 233 11.26 -2.94 5.36
N GLU A 234 12.38 -2.22 5.31
CA GLU A 234 12.43 -0.83 4.79
C GLU A 234 12.13 -0.76 3.29
N LEU A 235 12.69 -1.65 2.47
CA LEU A 235 12.33 -1.73 1.05
C LEU A 235 10.84 -2.04 0.88
N ILE A 236 10.32 -2.97 1.67
CA ILE A 236 8.91 -3.36 1.58
C ILE A 236 7.96 -2.21 1.99
N GLN A 237 8.37 -1.35 2.95
CA GLN A 237 7.64 -0.11 3.26
C GLN A 237 7.65 0.87 2.09
N GLN A 238 8.76 0.95 1.35
CA GLN A 238 8.85 1.77 0.13
C GLN A 238 8.03 1.23 -1.04
N GLY A 239 7.46 0.02 -0.94
CA GLY A 239 6.60 -0.59 -1.97
C GLY A 239 7.23 -1.77 -2.72
N PHE A 240 8.39 -2.26 -2.28
CA PHE A 240 9.00 -3.44 -2.88
C PHE A 240 8.26 -4.72 -2.53
N ASN A 241 8.22 -5.66 -3.48
CA ASN A 241 7.75 -7.01 -3.26
C ASN A 241 8.73 -7.75 -2.32
N PRO A 242 8.24 -8.51 -1.32
CA PRO A 242 9.07 -9.30 -0.42
C PRO A 242 10.18 -10.14 -1.09
N THR A 243 9.86 -10.81 -2.20
CA THR A 243 10.86 -11.63 -2.90
C THR A 243 11.94 -10.78 -3.55
N THR A 244 11.57 -9.63 -4.11
CA THR A 244 12.54 -8.73 -4.74
C THR A 244 13.46 -8.12 -3.69
N ALA A 245 12.91 -7.71 -2.53
CA ALA A 245 13.71 -7.24 -1.40
C ALA A 245 14.73 -8.30 -0.94
N GLY A 246 14.32 -9.57 -0.82
CA GLY A 246 15.25 -10.66 -0.50
C GLY A 246 16.33 -10.88 -1.57
N LEU A 247 15.98 -10.80 -2.85
CA LEU A 247 16.93 -10.95 -3.96
C LEU A 247 17.97 -9.82 -4.03
N ILE A 248 17.58 -8.60 -3.63
CA ILE A 248 18.48 -7.43 -3.60
C ILE A 248 19.63 -7.67 -2.62
N TYR A 249 19.31 -8.14 -1.41
CA TYR A 249 20.30 -8.28 -0.34
C TYR A 249 20.97 -9.64 -0.25
N THR A 250 20.35 -10.70 -0.79
CA THR A 250 20.88 -12.07 -0.64
C THR A 250 21.25 -12.77 -1.95
N LYS A 251 20.93 -12.16 -3.10
CA LYS A 251 20.99 -12.76 -4.46
C LYS A 251 20.13 -14.02 -4.65
N LYS A 252 19.47 -14.52 -3.60
CA LYS A 252 18.64 -15.72 -3.59
C LYS A 252 17.25 -15.39 -3.03
N ASN A 253 16.29 -16.27 -3.29
CA ASN A 253 14.99 -16.15 -2.64
C ASN A 253 15.09 -16.72 -1.22
N ILE A 254 14.53 -16.04 -0.23
CA ILE A 254 14.44 -16.55 1.15
C ILE A 254 13.16 -17.41 1.23
N PRO A 255 13.29 -18.74 1.42
CA PRO A 255 12.14 -19.62 1.58
C PRO A 255 11.35 -19.29 2.84
N GLU A 256 10.03 -19.43 2.77
CA GLU A 256 9.13 -19.20 3.90
C GLU A 256 9.49 -20.07 5.12
N LYS A 257 10.00 -21.29 4.91
CA LYS A 257 10.47 -22.16 5.99
C LYS A 257 11.59 -21.52 6.82
N ILE A 258 12.51 -20.80 6.18
CA ILE A 258 13.60 -20.09 6.89
C ILE A 258 13.02 -18.91 7.65
N LEU A 259 12.12 -18.14 7.03
CA LEU A 259 11.47 -17.02 7.71
C LEU A 259 10.65 -17.47 8.93
N ASN A 260 9.98 -18.62 8.86
CA ASN A 260 9.25 -19.17 10.00
C ASN A 260 10.18 -19.55 11.16
N LYS A 261 11.43 -19.98 10.89
CA LYS A 261 12.43 -20.21 11.94
C LYS A 261 12.84 -18.91 12.62
N VAL A 262 13.12 -17.88 11.83
CA VAL A 262 13.45 -16.53 12.33
C VAL A 262 12.36 -16.01 13.25
N LEU A 263 11.10 -16.14 12.83
CA LEU A 263 9.95 -15.71 13.63
C LEU A 263 9.89 -16.41 14.99
N ARG A 264 10.19 -17.71 15.04
CA ARG A 264 10.23 -18.51 16.28
C ARG A 264 11.52 -18.33 17.09
N ARG A 265 12.42 -17.44 16.67
CA ARG A 265 13.75 -17.25 17.26
C ARG A 265 14.58 -18.54 17.26
N GLU A 266 14.32 -19.42 16.29
CA GLU A 266 15.10 -20.63 16.05
C GLU A 266 16.36 -20.29 15.23
N GLU A 267 17.43 -21.04 15.45
CA GLU A 267 18.62 -20.95 14.60
C GLU A 267 18.28 -21.32 13.14
N TYR A 268 18.77 -20.50 12.22
CA TYR A 268 18.46 -20.62 10.80
C TYR A 268 19.73 -20.42 9.96
N ASN A 269 19.72 -21.07 8.79
CA ASN A 269 20.73 -20.86 7.76
C ASN A 269 20.03 -20.39 6.49
N LEU A 270 20.63 -19.43 5.80
CA LEU A 270 20.16 -18.99 4.50
C LEU A 270 20.39 -20.08 3.43
N PRO A 271 19.72 -20.00 2.27
CA PRO A 271 19.92 -20.95 1.19
C PRO A 271 21.39 -21.05 0.76
N LYS A 272 21.78 -22.20 0.21
CA LYS A 272 23.12 -22.38 -0.36
C LYS A 272 23.43 -21.27 -1.38
N ASP A 273 24.64 -20.72 -1.29
CA ASP A 273 25.15 -19.61 -2.10
C ASP A 273 24.42 -18.27 -1.91
N ALA A 274 23.57 -18.13 -0.89
CA ALA A 274 23.08 -16.82 -0.47
C ALA A 274 24.22 -16.04 0.20
N ILE A 275 24.37 -14.79 -0.20
CA ILE A 275 25.38 -13.87 0.37
C ILE A 275 24.63 -12.64 0.84
N VAL A 276 24.65 -12.39 2.15
CA VAL A 276 24.08 -11.16 2.71
C VAL A 276 25.04 -10.01 2.44
N ASP A 277 24.62 -9.08 1.60
CA ASP A 277 25.40 -7.89 1.26
C ASP A 277 24.49 -6.65 1.23
N ILE A 278 24.37 -6.01 2.40
CA ILE A 278 23.51 -4.85 2.62
C ILE A 278 23.99 -3.65 1.80
N LYS A 279 25.30 -3.40 1.80
CA LYS A 279 25.91 -2.29 1.05
C LYS A 279 25.62 -2.44 -0.44
N ARG A 280 25.88 -3.62 -1.02
CA ARG A 280 25.61 -3.89 -2.44
C ARG A 280 24.13 -3.66 -2.79
N GLY A 281 23.22 -4.14 -1.95
CA GLY A 281 21.79 -3.94 -2.16
C GLY A 281 21.41 -2.46 -2.14
N ASN A 282 21.93 -1.70 -1.18
CA ASN A 282 21.68 -0.26 -1.06
C ASN A 282 22.30 0.55 -2.21
N ASP A 283 23.49 0.19 -2.66
CA ASP A 283 24.16 0.79 -3.82
C ASP A 283 23.32 0.56 -5.09
N PHE A 284 22.83 -0.66 -5.31
CA PHE A 284 21.95 -1.00 -6.43
C PHE A 284 20.70 -0.10 -6.46
N ILE A 285 20.01 0.01 -5.32
CA ILE A 285 18.79 0.82 -5.19
C ILE A 285 19.08 2.30 -5.42
N THR A 286 20.17 2.81 -4.85
CA THR A 286 20.56 4.22 -4.95
C THR A 286 20.84 4.62 -6.39
N LEU A 287 21.65 3.82 -7.11
CA LEU A 287 21.99 4.08 -8.51
C LEU A 287 20.76 3.96 -9.43
N CYS A 288 19.90 2.97 -9.20
CA CYS A 288 18.64 2.86 -9.92
C CYS A 288 17.73 4.08 -9.74
N LYS A 289 17.58 4.56 -8.50
CA LYS A 289 16.79 5.77 -8.20
C LYS A 289 17.41 7.02 -8.83
N ALA A 290 18.75 7.14 -8.81
CA ALA A 290 19.47 8.22 -9.47
C ALA A 290 19.24 8.22 -10.99
N ALA A 291 19.10 7.04 -11.60
CA ALA A 291 18.69 6.86 -12.99
C ALA A 291 17.17 7.03 -13.25
N LYS A 292 16.43 7.60 -12.29
CA LYS A 292 14.98 7.84 -12.34
C LYS A 292 14.13 6.57 -12.51
N ILE A 293 14.64 5.41 -12.11
CA ILE A 293 13.86 4.17 -12.08
C ILE A 293 13.06 4.13 -10.77
N SER A 294 11.74 4.32 -10.88
CA SER A 294 10.86 4.36 -9.71
C SER A 294 10.60 2.98 -9.11
N VAL A 295 10.11 2.95 -7.85
CA VAL A 295 9.84 1.70 -7.11
C VAL A 295 8.83 0.81 -7.84
N THR A 296 7.90 1.38 -8.61
CA THR A 296 6.90 0.62 -9.39
C THR A 296 7.56 -0.29 -10.44
N PHE A 297 8.77 0.03 -10.88
CA PHE A 297 9.60 -0.79 -11.74
C PHE A 297 10.58 -1.65 -10.93
N LEU A 298 11.32 -1.06 -9.98
CA LEU A 298 12.35 -1.78 -9.21
C LEU A 298 11.82 -2.93 -8.37
N THR A 299 10.54 -2.88 -7.96
CA THR A 299 9.86 -3.98 -7.27
C THR A 299 9.75 -5.24 -8.13
N LYS A 300 9.91 -5.15 -9.44
CA LYS A 300 9.81 -6.27 -10.37
C LYS A 300 11.13 -7.05 -10.40
N ARG A 301 11.02 -8.37 -10.25
CA ARG A 301 12.18 -9.27 -10.04
C ARG A 301 13.23 -9.19 -11.15
N TYR A 302 12.82 -8.89 -12.38
CA TYR A 302 13.72 -8.91 -13.53
C TYR A 302 14.79 -7.82 -13.54
N PHE A 303 14.60 -6.70 -12.82
CA PHE A 303 15.65 -5.70 -12.65
C PHE A 303 16.82 -6.25 -11.82
N ILE A 304 16.53 -6.74 -10.60
CA ILE A 304 17.58 -7.27 -9.73
C ILE A 304 18.16 -8.58 -10.27
N LYS A 305 17.34 -9.44 -10.89
CA LYS A 305 17.84 -10.65 -11.51
C LYS A 305 18.71 -10.36 -12.73
N GLY A 306 18.29 -9.45 -13.61
CA GLY A 306 19.11 -9.01 -14.74
C GLY A 306 20.44 -8.43 -14.28
N PHE A 307 20.44 -7.59 -13.24
CA PHE A 307 21.68 -7.08 -12.64
C PHE A 307 22.58 -8.20 -12.08
N ASN A 308 22.01 -9.15 -11.32
CA ASN A 308 22.77 -10.26 -10.75
C ASN A 308 23.34 -11.18 -11.83
N SER A 309 22.59 -11.42 -12.92
CA SER A 309 23.07 -12.18 -14.09
C SER A 309 24.20 -11.44 -14.81
N TYR A 310 24.04 -10.13 -15.04
CA TYR A 310 25.08 -9.29 -15.64
C TYR A 310 26.37 -9.31 -14.82
N ALA A 311 26.27 -9.08 -13.50
CA ALA A 311 27.40 -9.12 -12.58
C ALA A 311 28.08 -10.49 -12.51
N LYS A 312 27.33 -11.58 -12.69
CA LYS A 312 27.90 -12.93 -12.74
C LYS A 312 28.78 -13.15 -13.97
N VAL A 313 28.41 -12.56 -15.12
CA VAL A 313 29.14 -12.72 -16.38
C VAL A 313 30.31 -11.73 -16.48
N HIS A 314 30.10 -10.48 -16.09
CA HIS A 314 31.05 -9.37 -16.32
C HIS A 314 31.81 -8.91 -15.06
N GLY A 315 31.44 -9.42 -13.88
CA GLY A 315 31.97 -8.96 -12.59
C GLY A 315 31.17 -7.82 -11.97
N GLU A 316 31.23 -7.70 -10.65
CA GLU A 316 30.47 -6.70 -9.87
C GLU A 316 30.86 -5.27 -10.24
N GLU A 317 32.17 -4.98 -10.38
CA GLU A 317 32.66 -3.64 -10.69
C GLU A 317 32.09 -3.12 -12.03
N GLN A 318 32.16 -3.95 -13.07
CA GLN A 318 31.63 -3.60 -14.39
C GLN A 318 30.10 -3.44 -14.35
N ALA A 319 29.39 -4.31 -13.61
CA ALA A 319 27.95 -4.20 -13.45
C ALA A 319 27.53 -2.89 -12.76
N PHE A 320 28.22 -2.48 -11.70
CA PHE A 320 27.94 -1.22 -11.02
C PHE A 320 28.30 0.00 -11.87
N LYS A 321 29.39 -0.08 -12.65
CA LYS A 321 29.74 0.96 -13.63
C LYS A 321 28.64 1.13 -14.70
N ALA A 322 28.10 0.02 -15.20
CA ALA A 322 26.97 0.03 -16.14
C ALA A 322 25.72 0.66 -15.50
N LEU A 323 25.43 0.29 -14.26
CA LEU A 323 24.28 0.78 -13.51
C LEU A 323 24.36 2.30 -13.27
N ASP A 324 25.53 2.82 -12.89
CA ASP A 324 25.73 4.27 -12.70
C ASP A 324 25.56 5.05 -14.00
N LYS A 325 26.00 4.49 -15.14
CA LYS A 325 25.83 5.13 -16.45
C LYS A 325 24.38 5.20 -16.92
N LEU A 326 23.44 4.44 -16.35
CA LEU A 326 22.02 4.52 -16.73
C LEU A 326 21.42 5.94 -16.60
N LYS A 327 21.96 6.78 -15.72
CA LYS A 327 21.54 8.19 -15.57
C LYS A 327 21.71 9.00 -16.85
N GLN A 328 22.61 8.58 -17.75
CA GLN A 328 22.88 9.21 -19.04
C GLN A 328 21.86 8.84 -20.12
N LEU A 329 21.11 7.73 -19.95
CA LEU A 329 20.17 7.23 -20.95
C LEU A 329 18.80 7.93 -20.94
N GLU A 330 18.62 8.96 -20.11
CA GLU A 330 17.36 9.69 -19.92
C GLU A 330 16.14 8.74 -19.88
N LEU A 331 16.16 7.82 -18.91
CA LEU A 331 15.13 6.80 -18.78
C LEU A 331 13.77 7.46 -18.46
N ASN A 332 12.73 6.91 -19.06
CA ASN A 332 11.35 7.27 -18.82
C ASN A 332 10.49 6.00 -18.72
N ASP A 333 9.25 6.16 -18.27
CA ASP A 333 8.31 5.05 -18.08
C ASP A 333 8.14 4.18 -19.33
N ASP A 334 8.17 4.76 -20.53
CA ASP A 334 7.97 4.01 -21.78
C ASP A 334 9.18 3.16 -22.15
N LYS A 335 10.40 3.64 -21.87
CA LYS A 335 11.62 2.83 -21.97
C LYS A 335 11.60 1.70 -20.93
N LEU A 336 11.24 2.02 -19.68
CA LEU A 336 11.23 1.05 -18.58
C LEU A 336 10.14 -0.04 -18.73
N LYS A 337 9.00 0.28 -19.34
CA LYS A 337 7.94 -0.70 -19.66
C LYS A 337 8.37 -1.75 -20.69
N LYS A 338 9.43 -1.49 -21.48
CA LYS A 338 9.95 -2.46 -22.44
C LYS A 338 10.73 -3.58 -21.75
N ILE A 339 11.26 -3.35 -20.56
CA ILE A 339 11.91 -4.38 -19.76
C ILE A 339 10.83 -5.29 -19.19
N LYS A 340 10.83 -6.56 -19.63
CA LYS A 340 9.89 -7.59 -19.21
C LYS A 340 10.60 -8.81 -18.63
N GLU A 341 11.85 -9.03 -19.00
CA GLU A 341 12.65 -10.17 -18.59
C GLU A 341 14.06 -9.75 -18.16
N ASP A 342 14.81 -10.70 -17.58
CA ASP A 342 16.14 -10.45 -17.01
C ASP A 342 17.13 -9.99 -18.10
N ASP A 343 17.03 -10.54 -19.31
CA ASP A 343 17.89 -10.23 -20.45
C ASP A 343 17.66 -8.81 -20.99
N ASP A 344 16.43 -8.28 -20.91
CA ASP A 344 16.13 -6.91 -21.32
C ASP A 344 16.90 -5.90 -20.46
N PHE A 345 17.01 -6.16 -19.14
CA PHE A 345 17.75 -5.27 -18.26
C PHE A 345 19.27 -5.44 -18.43
N GLN A 346 19.74 -6.65 -18.71
CA GLN A 346 21.15 -6.88 -19.08
C GLN A 346 21.54 -6.12 -20.35
N ALA A 347 20.70 -6.15 -21.38
CA ALA A 347 20.92 -5.39 -22.61
C ALA A 347 20.93 -3.88 -22.33
N MET A 348 20.06 -3.39 -21.44
CA MET A 348 20.07 -1.98 -21.04
C MET A 348 21.36 -1.59 -20.32
N LEU A 349 21.87 -2.44 -19.42
CA LEU A 349 23.16 -2.21 -18.75
C LEU A 349 24.32 -2.18 -19.76
N GLN A 350 24.33 -3.11 -20.71
CA GLN A 350 25.34 -3.14 -21.77
C GLN A 350 25.30 -1.86 -22.63
N ASN A 351 24.11 -1.47 -23.09
CA ASN A 351 23.93 -0.24 -23.87
C ASN A 351 24.38 1.01 -23.09
N ALA A 352 24.21 1.01 -21.77
CA ALA A 352 24.66 2.12 -20.92
C ALA A 352 26.18 2.22 -20.85
N LEU A 353 26.92 1.10 -20.93
CA LEU A 353 28.38 1.14 -20.97
C LEU A 353 28.92 1.69 -22.29
N GLU A 354 28.23 1.40 -23.38
CA GLU A 354 28.60 1.77 -24.76
C GLU A 354 28.20 3.21 -25.13
N ALA A 355 27.24 3.79 -24.41
CA ALA A 355 26.91 5.21 -24.44
C ALA A 355 27.95 6.05 -23.67
#